data_AF-A0A833N3V3-F1
#
_entry.id   AF-A0A833N3V3-F1
#
_cell.length_a   1.000
_cell.length_b   1.000
_cell.length_c   1.000
_cell.angle_alpha   90.00
_cell.angle_beta   90.00
_cell.angle_gamma   90.00
#
_symmetry.space_group_name_H-M   'P 1'
#
loop_
_entity.id
_entity.type
_entity.pdbx_description
1 polymer ?
#
loop_
_entity_poly.entity_id
_entity_poly.type
_entity_poly.pdbx_seq_one_letter_code
_entity_poly.pdbx_strand_id
1 'polypeptide(L)'
;MTMPRSHALAAALLMTLAACTRSLGCDLEALRHYPMAQAVENRAVPLRMPDLFFPAPDKRDFDRFSLDAAGAAAMRSALARGLGTFGGADRPILILAALDRWTGGATGLKGFFVGSDSVFLDDVLKILDAEGLPVHAALLREGAALFGPNFGGTQAQRHARWSDGQGEIRDERLDAALDRLSERFRALPRPLDEAVARIARSPELTAIYEPLRAGADDDDRLDFLTGGLWPCLNHYDTPAAVAARLAALPAPHARIIAVRIFEAEMLNGSVHQAFFNSSGVLAPDVVEALKAMGLPGHAAAVERGIALFPKPYPRDTEVRRAFMGRQNEAFDTALGNLTGDVDDGAMHTAMIATARAADILPK
;
A
#
# COMPACT_ATOMS: atom_id res chain seq x y z
N MET A 1 54.60 -33.72 41.56
CA MET A 1 53.47 -34.68 41.49
C MET A 1 52.29 -34.07 42.24
N THR A 2 51.17 -33.92 41.52
CA THR A 2 49.80 -33.60 41.96
C THR A 2 49.56 -32.35 42.84
N MET A 3 49.06 -31.29 42.20
CA MET A 3 48.09 -30.37 42.82
C MET A 3 46.80 -30.32 41.98
N PRO A 4 45.63 -30.13 42.60
CA PRO A 4 44.32 -30.31 41.98
C PRO A 4 43.67 -29.00 41.51
N ARG A 5 42.64 -29.19 40.67
CA ARG A 5 41.74 -28.21 40.07
C ARG A 5 40.77 -27.58 41.08
N SER A 6 40.53 -26.28 40.84
CA SER A 6 39.24 -25.58 40.75
C SER A 6 38.24 -25.61 41.90
N HIS A 7 37.80 -24.41 42.32
CA HIS A 7 36.40 -23.91 42.33
C HIS A 7 36.46 -22.48 42.93
N ALA A 8 36.17 -21.42 42.18
CA ALA A 8 34.85 -20.89 41.80
C ALA A 8 34.56 -19.61 42.60
N LEU A 9 34.41 -18.47 41.91
CA LEU A 9 33.53 -17.34 42.23
C LEU A 9 33.82 -16.19 41.25
N ALA A 10 33.14 -16.21 40.10
CA ALA A 10 32.99 -15.03 39.26
C ALA A 10 31.52 -14.61 39.35
N ALA A 11 31.27 -13.52 40.07
CA ALA A 11 29.98 -12.87 40.16
C ALA A 11 29.66 -12.23 38.81
N ALA A 12 28.65 -12.76 38.12
CA ALA A 12 28.10 -12.14 36.92
C ALA A 12 27.06 -11.10 37.33
N LEU A 13 27.43 -9.83 37.13
CA LEU A 13 26.56 -8.67 37.23
C LEU A 13 25.53 -8.73 36.09
N LEU A 14 24.28 -9.13 36.37
CA LEU A 14 23.17 -8.95 35.44
C LEU A 14 22.81 -7.46 35.40
N MET A 15 23.37 -6.73 34.44
CA MET A 15 22.73 -5.51 33.94
C MET A 15 21.57 -5.94 33.05
N THR A 16 20.35 -5.86 33.60
CA THR A 16 19.13 -5.87 32.80
C THR A 16 19.11 -4.61 31.95
N LEU A 17 19.58 -4.73 30.71
CA LEU A 17 19.19 -3.83 29.63
C LEU A 17 17.68 -3.98 29.44
N ALA A 18 16.92 -3.12 30.11
CA ALA A 18 15.57 -2.78 29.69
C ALA A 18 15.70 -2.12 28.31
N ALA A 19 15.78 -2.94 27.27
CA ALA A 19 15.44 -2.51 25.92
C ALA A 19 14.01 -1.99 26.02
N CYS A 20 13.87 -0.67 26.01
CA CYS A 20 12.60 -0.02 25.78
C CYS A 20 12.23 -0.35 24.34
N THR A 21 11.60 -1.52 24.15
CA THR A 21 10.81 -1.80 22.97
C THR A 21 9.72 -0.73 23.01
N ARG A 22 9.92 0.35 22.24
CA ARG A 22 8.77 1.11 21.75
C ARG A 22 7.89 0.08 21.08
N SER A 23 6.82 -0.32 21.77
CA SER A 23 5.64 -0.82 21.12
C SER A 23 5.46 0.05 19.87
N LEU A 24 5.42 -0.57 18.70
CA LEU A 24 4.86 0.06 17.49
C LEU A 24 3.39 0.33 17.81
N GLY A 25 3.15 1.31 18.67
CA GLY A 25 1.84 1.67 19.16
C GLY A 25 1.07 2.27 18.01
N CYS A 26 -0.18 1.84 17.87
CA CYS A 26 -1.08 2.48 16.93
C CYS A 26 -1.32 3.93 17.38
N ASP A 27 -0.85 4.91 16.60
CA ASP A 27 -1.13 6.32 16.86
C ASP A 27 -2.54 6.67 16.39
N LEU A 28 -3.53 6.23 17.17
CA LEU A 28 -4.95 6.44 16.86
C LEU A 28 -5.33 7.92 16.83
N GLU A 29 -4.60 8.78 17.55
CA GLU A 29 -4.86 10.22 17.52
C GLU A 29 -4.43 10.81 16.18
N ALA A 30 -3.27 10.43 15.65
CA ALA A 30 -2.85 10.84 14.31
C ALA A 30 -3.88 10.45 13.23
N LEU A 31 -4.54 9.29 13.38
CA LEU A 31 -5.57 8.85 12.44
C LEU A 31 -6.85 9.69 12.45
N ARG A 32 -7.05 10.58 13.43
CA ARG A 32 -8.22 11.49 13.45
C ARG A 32 -8.03 12.73 12.58
N HIS A 33 -6.81 12.99 12.11
CA HIS A 33 -6.46 14.20 11.37
C HIS A 33 -6.18 13.84 9.91
N TYR A 34 -7.06 14.25 9.00
CA TYR A 34 -6.91 13.95 7.57
C TYR A 34 -5.77 14.79 6.97
N PRO A 35 -4.63 14.18 6.58
CA PRO A 35 -3.42 14.94 6.31
C PRO A 35 -3.47 15.55 4.90
N MET A 36 -2.79 16.69 4.74
CA MET A 36 -2.60 17.33 3.43
C MET A 36 -1.98 16.37 2.41
N ALA A 37 -1.09 15.49 2.87
CA ALA A 37 -0.49 14.44 2.04
C ALA A 37 -1.55 13.57 1.35
N GLN A 38 -2.62 13.18 2.05
CA GLN A 38 -3.68 12.35 1.46
C GLN A 38 -4.47 13.11 0.40
N ALA A 39 -4.81 14.38 0.66
CA ALA A 39 -5.47 15.23 -0.32
C ALA A 39 -4.64 15.41 -1.60
N VAL A 40 -3.32 15.55 -1.45
CA VAL A 40 -2.37 15.64 -2.58
C VAL A 40 -2.31 14.32 -3.34
N GLU A 41 -2.21 13.19 -2.64
CA GLU A 41 -2.18 11.87 -3.25
C GLU A 41 -3.44 11.58 -4.06
N ASN A 42 -4.62 11.87 -3.50
CA ASN A 42 -5.90 11.63 -4.17
C ASN A 42 -6.04 12.51 -5.41
N ARG A 43 -5.64 13.79 -5.32
CA ARG A 43 -5.61 14.69 -6.49
C ARG A 43 -4.68 14.20 -7.60
N ALA A 44 -3.59 13.51 -7.25
CA ALA A 44 -2.61 13.00 -8.20
C ALA A 44 -2.99 11.65 -8.83
N VAL A 45 -4.05 10.98 -8.38
CA VAL A 45 -4.48 9.66 -8.90
C VAL A 45 -4.56 9.61 -10.42
N PRO A 46 -5.20 10.56 -11.13
CA PRO A 46 -5.29 10.52 -12.58
C PRO A 46 -3.94 10.53 -13.29
N LEU A 47 -2.92 11.16 -12.70
CA LEU A 47 -1.60 11.29 -13.29
C LEU A 47 -0.68 10.10 -13.01
N ARG A 48 -1.05 9.22 -12.06
CA ARG A 48 -0.36 7.94 -11.83
C ARG A 48 -0.62 6.94 -12.96
N MET A 49 -1.75 7.07 -13.65
CA MET A 49 -2.16 6.23 -14.78
C MET A 49 -2.75 7.09 -15.91
N PRO A 50 -1.98 8.02 -16.48
CA PRO A 50 -2.53 9.10 -17.28
C PRO A 50 -3.21 8.60 -18.57
N ASP A 51 -2.83 7.44 -19.09
CA ASP A 51 -3.44 6.84 -20.26
C ASP A 51 -4.83 6.20 -20.00
N LEU A 52 -5.22 5.94 -18.73
CA LEU A 52 -6.63 5.62 -18.39
C LEU A 52 -7.48 6.88 -18.29
N PHE A 53 -6.96 7.90 -17.62
CA PHE A 53 -7.76 9.07 -17.22
C PHE A 53 -7.76 10.18 -18.29
N PHE A 54 -6.75 10.23 -19.13
CA PHE A 54 -6.59 11.21 -20.20
C PHE A 54 -6.30 10.54 -21.55
N PRO A 55 -7.16 9.60 -22.01
CA PRO A 55 -6.94 8.87 -23.25
C PRO A 55 -6.95 9.81 -24.45
N ALA A 56 -6.27 9.42 -25.52
CA ALA A 56 -6.40 10.10 -26.79
C ALA A 56 -7.80 9.81 -27.39
N PRO A 57 -8.37 10.72 -28.19
CA PRO A 57 -9.62 10.45 -28.91
C PRO A 57 -9.55 9.18 -29.77
N ASP A 58 -8.38 8.89 -30.32
CA ASP A 58 -8.02 7.71 -31.10
C ASP A 58 -7.16 6.74 -30.27
N LYS A 59 -7.63 6.40 -29.06
CA LYS A 59 -6.90 5.55 -28.12
C LYS A 59 -6.33 4.30 -28.81
N ARG A 60 -5.01 4.17 -28.75
CA ARG A 60 -4.28 2.99 -29.21
C ARG A 60 -4.06 2.06 -28.02
N ASP A 61 -4.36 0.77 -28.22
CA ASP A 61 -4.00 -0.24 -27.24
C ASP A 61 -2.49 -0.53 -27.30
N PHE A 62 -1.90 -0.67 -26.12
CA PHE A 62 -0.51 -1.07 -25.95
C PHE A 62 -0.37 -1.87 -24.67
N ASP A 63 0.63 -2.75 -24.64
CA ASP A 63 0.98 -3.49 -23.44
C ASP A 63 1.80 -2.60 -22.50
N ARG A 64 1.24 -2.26 -21.34
CA ARG A 64 1.93 -1.47 -20.31
C ARG A 64 3.13 -2.17 -19.70
N PHE A 65 3.17 -3.50 -19.76
CA PHE A 65 4.28 -4.27 -19.21
C PHE A 65 5.43 -4.41 -20.22
N SER A 66 5.18 -4.09 -21.50
CA SER A 66 6.16 -4.14 -22.58
C SER A 66 5.94 -3.00 -23.57
N LEU A 67 6.29 -1.78 -23.17
CA LEU A 67 6.13 -0.60 -24.02
C LEU A 67 7.19 -0.53 -25.11
N ASP A 68 6.72 -0.48 -26.35
CA ASP A 68 7.50 -0.03 -27.50
C ASP A 68 7.58 1.51 -27.55
N ALA A 69 8.19 2.05 -28.61
CA ALA A 69 8.31 3.49 -28.79
C ALA A 69 6.95 4.21 -28.95
N ALA A 70 5.96 3.55 -29.57
CA ALA A 70 4.64 4.12 -29.81
C ALA A 70 3.80 4.17 -28.52
N GLY A 71 3.80 3.08 -27.74
CA GLY A 71 3.18 3.02 -26.42
C GLY A 71 3.78 4.04 -25.46
N ALA A 72 5.12 4.16 -25.43
CA ALA A 72 5.79 5.18 -24.61
C ALA A 72 5.41 6.61 -25.02
N ALA A 73 5.29 6.89 -26.32
CA ALA A 73 4.84 8.19 -26.81
C ALA A 73 3.36 8.47 -26.47
N ALA A 74 2.50 7.45 -26.52
CA ALA A 74 1.10 7.55 -26.12
C ALA A 74 0.95 7.88 -24.64
N MET A 75 1.72 7.21 -23.76
CA MET A 75 1.75 7.50 -22.32
C MET A 75 2.21 8.92 -22.02
N ARG A 76 3.34 9.37 -22.61
CA ARG A 76 3.82 10.77 -22.45
C ARG A 76 2.77 11.79 -22.91
N SER A 77 2.12 11.52 -24.03
CA SER A 77 1.07 12.39 -24.54
C SER A 77 -0.14 12.44 -23.61
N ALA A 78 -0.49 11.32 -22.97
CA ALA A 78 -1.56 11.26 -21.98
C ALA A 78 -1.20 12.06 -20.72
N LEU A 79 0.04 11.95 -20.23
CA LEU A 79 0.51 12.78 -19.11
C LEU A 79 0.46 14.26 -19.46
N ALA A 80 0.92 14.65 -20.65
CA ALA A 80 0.88 16.04 -21.10
C ALA A 80 -0.55 16.60 -21.20
N ARG A 81 -1.52 15.80 -21.70
CA ARG A 81 -2.94 16.17 -21.71
C ARG A 81 -3.48 16.34 -20.29
N GLY A 82 -3.18 15.39 -19.40
CA GLY A 82 -3.56 15.44 -17.99
C GLY A 82 -3.02 16.68 -17.30
N LEU A 83 -1.73 16.96 -17.39
CA LEU A 83 -1.13 18.18 -16.84
C LEU A 83 -1.77 19.45 -17.41
N GLY A 84 -2.20 19.42 -18.67
CA GLY A 84 -2.91 20.51 -19.33
C GLY A 84 -4.25 20.89 -18.68
N THR A 85 -4.89 19.99 -17.92
CA THR A 85 -6.15 20.28 -17.22
C THR A 85 -5.95 20.96 -15.86
N PHE A 86 -4.70 21.01 -15.36
CA PHE A 86 -4.36 21.60 -14.08
C PHE A 86 -3.68 22.97 -14.23
N GLY A 87 -3.84 23.82 -13.22
CA GLY A 87 -3.22 25.13 -13.13
C GLY A 87 -1.69 25.05 -13.04
N GLY A 88 -0.99 26.13 -13.44
CA GLY A 88 0.47 26.14 -13.51
C GLY A 88 1.16 25.81 -12.18
N ALA A 89 0.68 26.35 -11.07
CA ALA A 89 1.21 26.10 -9.72
C ALA A 89 0.97 24.65 -9.24
N ASP A 90 -0.09 23.99 -9.72
CA ASP A 90 -0.53 22.66 -9.30
C ASP A 90 0.35 21.55 -9.90
N ARG A 91 0.77 21.73 -11.16
CA ARG A 91 1.49 20.70 -11.93
C ARG A 91 2.77 20.17 -11.25
N PRO A 92 3.66 21.02 -10.69
CA PRO A 92 4.84 20.52 -9.98
C PRO A 92 4.48 19.65 -8.77
N ILE A 93 3.47 20.06 -8.00
CA ILE A 93 3.00 19.32 -6.82
C ILE A 93 2.48 17.94 -7.22
N LEU A 94 1.69 17.88 -8.30
CA LEU A 94 1.14 16.63 -8.80
C LEU A 94 2.21 15.68 -9.37
N ILE A 95 3.23 16.20 -10.05
CA ILE A 95 4.36 15.38 -10.53
C ILE A 95 5.18 14.84 -9.36
N LEU A 96 5.42 15.64 -8.32
CA LEU A 96 6.09 15.16 -7.11
C LEU A 96 5.28 14.04 -6.44
N ALA A 97 3.96 14.19 -6.32
CA ALA A 97 3.09 13.17 -5.74
C ALA A 97 3.00 11.89 -6.61
N ALA A 98 3.00 12.03 -7.94
CA ALA A 98 3.06 10.89 -8.86
C ALA A 98 4.40 10.17 -8.76
N LEU A 99 5.51 10.92 -8.73
CA LEU A 99 6.86 10.37 -8.54
C LEU A 99 6.99 9.58 -7.24
N ASP A 100 6.46 10.11 -6.13
CA ASP A 100 6.44 9.39 -4.85
C ASP A 100 5.75 8.04 -5.01
N ARG A 101 4.60 7.98 -5.69
CA ARG A 101 3.90 6.71 -5.93
C ARG A 101 4.66 5.76 -6.86
N TRP A 102 5.29 6.27 -7.92
CA TRP A 102 6.05 5.45 -8.87
C TRP A 102 7.35 4.89 -8.25
N THR A 103 7.85 5.53 -7.19
CA THR A 103 9.12 5.16 -6.53
C THR A 103 8.94 4.63 -5.10
N GLY A 104 7.74 4.67 -4.53
CA GLY A 104 7.46 4.28 -3.15
C GLY A 104 7.33 2.78 -2.91
N GLY A 105 7.28 1.97 -3.98
CA GLY A 105 7.17 0.51 -3.88
C GLY A 105 8.42 -0.18 -3.31
N ALA A 106 8.30 -1.48 -3.03
CA ALA A 106 9.39 -2.32 -2.52
C ALA A 106 10.62 -2.34 -3.45
N THR A 107 10.43 -2.15 -4.75
CA THR A 107 11.52 -2.04 -5.74
C THR A 107 12.08 -0.63 -5.89
N GLY A 108 11.41 0.42 -5.39
CA GLY A 108 11.98 1.76 -5.39
C GLY A 108 12.20 2.34 -6.80
N LEU A 109 13.33 3.04 -6.97
CA LEU A 109 13.77 3.53 -8.29
C LEU A 109 14.02 2.40 -9.28
N LYS A 110 14.42 1.20 -8.83
CA LYS A 110 14.57 0.04 -9.72
C LYS A 110 13.28 -0.22 -10.49
N GLY A 111 12.17 -0.29 -9.77
CA GLY A 111 10.83 -0.47 -10.33
C GLY A 111 10.45 0.65 -11.29
N PHE A 112 10.72 1.91 -10.91
CA PHE A 112 10.48 3.06 -11.78
C PHE A 112 11.23 2.94 -13.12
N PHE A 113 12.54 2.64 -13.12
CA PHE A 113 13.37 2.66 -14.33
C PHE A 113 13.06 1.52 -15.31
N VAL A 114 12.69 0.34 -14.80
CA VAL A 114 12.38 -0.83 -15.63
C VAL A 114 10.89 -0.97 -15.93
N GLY A 115 10.02 -0.28 -15.19
CA GLY A 115 8.57 -0.26 -15.37
C GLY A 115 8.09 0.81 -16.34
N SER A 116 6.78 0.83 -16.60
CA SER A 116 6.12 1.76 -17.53
C SER A 116 6.36 3.23 -17.21
N ASP A 117 6.47 3.56 -15.92
CA ASP A 117 6.56 4.96 -15.46
C ASP A 117 7.90 5.62 -15.84
N SER A 118 8.93 4.84 -16.17
CA SER A 118 10.20 5.33 -16.69
C SER A 118 10.08 6.23 -17.93
N VAL A 119 8.97 6.13 -18.68
CA VAL A 119 8.74 6.98 -19.86
C VAL A 119 8.52 8.45 -19.49
N PHE A 120 8.26 8.76 -18.22
CA PHE A 120 8.06 10.11 -17.68
C PHE A 120 9.34 10.72 -17.07
N LEU A 121 10.49 10.06 -17.20
CA LEU A 121 11.76 10.51 -16.60
C LEU A 121 12.09 11.97 -16.93
N ASP A 122 11.91 12.40 -18.19
CA ASP A 122 12.25 13.77 -18.61
C ASP A 122 11.33 14.81 -17.98
N ASP A 123 10.02 14.52 -17.90
CA ASP A 123 9.03 15.37 -17.23
C ASP A 123 9.35 15.50 -15.73
N VAL A 124 9.71 14.39 -15.10
CA VAL A 124 10.13 14.36 -13.69
C VAL A 124 11.40 15.17 -13.48
N LEU A 125 12.46 14.94 -14.27
CA LEU A 125 13.73 15.65 -14.12
C LEU A 125 13.55 17.16 -14.29
N LYS A 126 12.75 17.58 -15.28
CA LYS A 126 12.41 18.99 -15.49
C LYS A 126 11.76 19.62 -14.25
N ILE A 127 10.83 18.92 -13.61
CA ILE A 127 10.18 19.40 -12.38
C ILE A 127 11.17 19.41 -11.22
N LEU A 128 11.94 18.35 -11.00
CA LEU A 128 12.91 18.30 -9.90
C LEU A 128 13.96 19.42 -10.01
N ASP A 129 14.46 19.72 -11.20
CA ASP A 129 15.40 20.83 -11.41
C ASP A 129 14.72 22.19 -11.15
N ALA A 130 13.53 22.42 -11.72
CA ALA A 130 12.81 23.68 -11.57
C ALA A 130 12.39 23.94 -10.12
N GLU A 131 12.06 22.89 -9.37
CA GLU A 131 11.63 22.95 -7.98
C GLU A 131 12.79 22.93 -6.98
N GLY A 132 14.05 22.96 -7.45
CA GLY A 132 15.21 23.02 -6.57
C GLY A 132 15.46 21.73 -5.78
N LEU A 133 15.22 20.57 -6.40
CA LEU A 133 15.49 19.23 -5.85
C LEU A 133 16.67 18.56 -6.59
N PRO A 134 17.87 19.18 -6.62
CA PRO A 134 18.99 18.71 -7.45
C PRO A 134 19.53 17.35 -7.00
N VAL A 135 19.40 17.00 -5.71
CA VAL A 135 19.88 15.70 -5.18
C VAL A 135 18.98 14.56 -5.68
N HIS A 136 17.66 14.73 -5.64
CA HIS A 136 16.73 13.78 -6.26
C HIS A 136 17.00 13.65 -7.76
N ALA A 137 17.12 14.78 -8.47
CA ALA A 137 17.36 14.79 -9.90
C ALA A 137 18.69 14.10 -10.28
N ALA A 138 19.75 14.31 -9.49
CA ALA A 138 21.04 13.66 -9.71
C ALA A 138 20.95 12.13 -9.58
N LEU A 139 20.21 11.60 -8.60
CA LEU A 139 19.99 10.15 -8.49
C LEU A 139 19.19 9.59 -9.67
N LEU A 140 18.19 10.33 -10.16
CA LEU A 140 17.43 9.90 -11.34
C LEU A 140 18.31 9.86 -12.60
N ARG A 141 19.18 10.86 -12.78
CA ARG A 141 20.16 10.89 -13.88
C ARG A 141 21.19 9.77 -13.77
N GLU A 142 21.69 9.50 -12.57
CA GLU A 142 22.61 8.40 -12.30
C GLU A 142 21.98 7.05 -12.69
N GLY A 143 20.75 6.80 -12.28
CA GLY A 143 20.02 5.59 -12.64
C GLY A 143 19.77 5.46 -14.13
N ALA A 144 19.41 6.55 -14.81
CA ALA A 144 19.27 6.56 -16.26
C ALA A 144 20.59 6.21 -16.99
N ALA A 145 21.72 6.70 -16.48
CA ALA A 145 23.04 6.43 -17.05
C ALA A 145 23.46 4.95 -16.94
N LEU A 146 22.95 4.18 -15.97
CA LEU A 146 23.22 2.73 -15.84
C LEU A 146 22.74 1.92 -17.06
N PHE A 147 21.76 2.43 -17.79
CA PHE A 147 21.25 1.80 -19.00
C PHE A 147 22.04 2.16 -20.27
N GLY A 148 22.99 3.10 -20.16
CA GLY A 148 23.83 3.55 -21.26
C GLY A 148 23.17 4.62 -22.14
N PRO A 149 23.67 4.83 -23.37
CA PRO A 149 23.15 5.84 -24.29
C PRO A 149 21.64 5.69 -24.53
N ASN A 150 20.96 6.82 -24.72
CA ASN A 150 19.51 6.89 -24.96
C ASN A 150 18.69 6.14 -23.89
N PHE A 151 19.19 6.10 -22.64
CA PHE A 151 18.54 5.46 -21.51
C PHE A 151 18.14 3.99 -21.82
N GLY A 152 19.00 3.27 -22.56
CA GLY A 152 18.79 1.85 -22.90
C GLY A 152 17.66 1.57 -23.90
N GLY A 153 17.14 2.60 -24.58
CA GLY A 153 16.09 2.44 -25.59
C GLY A 153 14.67 2.44 -25.00
N THR A 154 13.85 1.48 -25.42
CA THR A 154 12.45 1.36 -24.94
C THR A 154 12.39 0.79 -23.52
N GLN A 155 11.26 0.99 -22.84
CA GLN A 155 11.04 0.37 -21.53
C GLN A 155 11.10 -1.16 -21.63
N ALA A 156 10.54 -1.76 -22.68
CA ALA A 156 10.63 -3.20 -22.91
C ALA A 156 12.09 -3.69 -23.01
N GLN A 157 12.97 -2.91 -23.68
CA GLN A 157 14.40 -3.23 -23.78
C GLN A 157 15.11 -3.12 -22.42
N ARG A 158 14.81 -2.08 -21.63
CA ARG A 158 15.33 -1.96 -20.25
C ARG A 158 14.89 -3.10 -19.36
N HIS A 159 13.60 -3.46 -19.39
CA HIS A 159 13.07 -4.56 -18.60
C HIS A 159 13.72 -5.89 -19.00
N ALA A 160 13.78 -6.20 -20.30
CA ALA A 160 14.35 -7.45 -20.81
C ALA A 160 15.85 -7.60 -20.54
N ARG A 161 16.59 -6.49 -20.40
CA ARG A 161 17.99 -6.51 -19.95
C ARG A 161 18.10 -6.87 -18.47
N TRP A 162 17.17 -6.39 -17.65
CA TRP A 162 17.19 -6.58 -16.21
C TRP A 162 16.66 -7.96 -15.78
N SER A 163 15.49 -8.36 -16.26
CA SER A 163 14.79 -9.59 -15.85
C SER A 163 13.99 -10.22 -17.00
N ASP A 164 13.68 -11.50 -16.86
CA ASP A 164 12.71 -12.21 -17.72
C ASP A 164 11.25 -11.97 -17.29
N GLY A 165 11.01 -11.49 -16.08
CA GLY A 165 9.68 -11.33 -15.48
C GLY A 165 9.12 -12.59 -14.83
N GLN A 166 9.87 -13.69 -14.79
CA GLN A 166 9.54 -14.96 -14.11
C GLN A 166 10.42 -15.21 -12.88
N GLY A 167 11.25 -14.23 -12.51
CA GLY A 167 12.11 -14.26 -11.32
C GLY A 167 13.60 -14.41 -11.65
N GLU A 168 13.97 -14.60 -12.92
CA GLU A 168 15.37 -14.59 -13.33
C GLU A 168 15.86 -13.14 -13.47
N ILE A 169 16.98 -12.83 -12.81
CA ILE A 169 17.71 -11.57 -13.00
C ILE A 169 18.82 -11.83 -14.02
N ARG A 170 18.77 -11.11 -15.14
CA ARG A 170 19.67 -11.29 -16.30
C ARG A 170 20.95 -10.46 -16.20
N ASP A 171 20.88 -9.31 -15.54
CA ASP A 171 22.02 -8.42 -15.29
C ASP A 171 22.10 -8.10 -13.79
N GLU A 172 22.74 -9.01 -13.04
CA GLU A 172 22.92 -8.89 -11.58
C GLU A 172 23.65 -7.60 -11.17
N ARG A 173 24.55 -7.11 -12.02
CA ARG A 173 25.29 -5.87 -11.75
C ARG A 173 24.38 -4.66 -11.85
N LEU A 174 23.54 -4.61 -12.88
CA LEU A 174 22.51 -3.59 -13.03
C LEU A 174 21.50 -3.65 -11.88
N ASP A 175 21.00 -4.84 -11.55
CA ASP A 175 20.05 -5.04 -10.45
C ASP A 175 20.60 -4.51 -9.11
N ALA A 176 21.81 -4.93 -8.73
CA ALA A 176 22.46 -4.47 -7.50
C ALA A 176 22.77 -2.95 -7.52
N ALA A 177 23.06 -2.37 -8.69
CA ALA A 177 23.27 -0.93 -8.81
C ALA A 177 21.97 -0.14 -8.62
N LEU A 178 20.85 -0.62 -9.19
CA LEU A 178 19.53 -0.01 -9.03
C LEU A 178 19.00 -0.15 -7.60
N ASP A 179 19.33 -1.23 -6.89
CA ASP A 179 18.99 -1.38 -5.47
C ASP A 179 19.72 -0.36 -4.58
N ARG A 180 21.04 -0.22 -4.75
CA ARG A 180 21.80 0.83 -4.03
C ARG A 180 21.30 2.24 -4.33
N LEU A 181 20.88 2.48 -5.57
CA LEU A 181 20.30 3.76 -5.95
C LEU A 181 18.93 3.98 -5.28
N SER A 182 18.11 2.93 -5.22
CA SER A 182 16.81 2.96 -4.53
C SER A 182 16.97 3.22 -3.03
N GLU A 183 17.94 2.61 -2.37
CA GLU A 183 18.29 2.87 -0.97
C GLU A 183 18.69 4.34 -0.75
N ARG A 184 19.57 4.88 -1.60
CA ARG A 184 19.99 6.29 -1.53
C ARG A 184 18.84 7.25 -1.76
N PHE A 185 17.93 6.94 -2.69
CA PHE A 185 16.77 7.77 -2.96
C PHE A 185 15.77 7.76 -1.79
N ARG A 186 15.52 6.58 -1.18
CA ARG A 186 14.68 6.45 0.02
C ARG A 186 15.23 7.18 1.25
N ALA A 187 16.54 7.40 1.29
CA ALA A 187 17.16 8.19 2.36
C ALA A 187 16.92 9.71 2.21
N LEU A 188 16.42 10.17 1.06
CA LEU A 188 16.00 11.56 0.86
C LEU A 188 14.59 11.80 1.40
N PRO A 189 14.20 13.06 1.66
CA PRO A 189 12.79 13.40 1.86
C PRO A 189 11.93 12.87 0.72
N ARG A 190 10.77 12.30 1.06
CA ARG A 190 9.83 11.79 0.06
C ARG A 190 9.39 12.91 -0.89
N PRO A 191 9.25 12.65 -2.19
CA PRO A 191 8.69 13.64 -3.12
C PRO A 191 7.31 14.16 -2.67
N LEU A 192 6.48 13.32 -2.04
CA LEU A 192 5.20 13.77 -1.47
C LEU A 192 5.37 14.75 -0.30
N ASP A 193 6.30 14.50 0.61
CA ASP A 193 6.59 15.41 1.73
C ASP A 193 7.11 16.76 1.22
N GLU A 194 7.93 16.73 0.16
CA GLU A 194 8.39 17.92 -0.55
C GLU A 194 7.25 18.71 -1.21
N ALA A 195 6.26 18.03 -1.77
CA ALA A 195 5.02 18.63 -2.29
C ALA A 195 4.21 19.31 -1.16
N VAL A 196 3.98 18.61 -0.04
CA VAL A 196 3.25 19.15 1.11
C VAL A 196 3.98 20.36 1.71
N ALA A 197 5.30 20.30 1.85
CA ALA A 197 6.10 21.40 2.36
C ALA A 197 6.03 22.65 1.45
N ARG A 198 5.88 22.48 0.13
CA ARG A 198 5.68 23.58 -0.81
C ARG A 198 4.29 24.20 -0.67
N ILE A 199 3.25 23.38 -0.54
CA ILE A 199 1.88 23.86 -0.27
C ILE A 199 1.88 24.74 0.98
N ALA A 200 2.48 24.27 2.07
CA ALA A 200 2.53 24.99 3.35
C ALA A 200 3.25 26.34 3.28
N ARG A 201 4.17 26.55 2.31
CA ARG A 201 4.90 27.80 2.11
C ARG A 201 4.28 28.73 1.07
N SER A 202 3.24 28.29 0.37
CA SER A 202 2.62 29.03 -0.73
C SER A 202 1.14 29.31 -0.44
N PRO A 203 0.74 30.58 -0.24
CA PRO A 203 -0.67 30.94 -0.08
C PRO A 203 -1.54 30.55 -1.29
N GLU A 204 -0.98 30.63 -2.51
CA GLU A 204 -1.67 30.21 -3.74
C GLU A 204 -1.97 28.72 -3.72
N LEU A 205 -0.98 27.88 -3.38
CA LEU A 205 -1.18 26.43 -3.29
C LEU A 205 -2.08 26.05 -2.12
N THR A 206 -1.96 26.74 -0.98
CA THR A 206 -2.84 26.53 0.17
C THR A 206 -4.31 26.78 -0.22
N ALA A 207 -4.59 27.84 -0.99
CA ALA A 207 -5.93 28.14 -1.47
C ALA A 207 -6.50 27.06 -2.43
N ILE A 208 -5.65 26.28 -3.09
CA ILE A 208 -6.06 25.14 -3.93
C ILE A 208 -6.30 23.90 -3.08
N TYR A 209 -5.35 23.56 -2.22
CA TYR A 209 -5.31 22.24 -1.58
C TYR A 209 -6.06 22.16 -0.25
N GLU A 210 -6.16 23.24 0.51
CA GLU A 210 -6.89 23.22 1.78
C GLU A 210 -8.39 22.92 1.61
N PRO A 211 -9.11 23.50 0.61
CA PRO A 211 -10.48 23.10 0.33
C PRO A 211 -10.63 21.62 -0.07
N LEU A 212 -9.63 21.06 -0.78
CA LEU A 212 -9.63 19.64 -1.15
C LEU A 212 -9.43 18.74 0.07
N ARG A 213 -8.52 19.11 0.97
CA ARG A 213 -8.28 18.39 2.22
C ARG A 213 -9.50 18.46 3.15
N ALA A 214 -10.03 19.65 3.39
CA ALA A 214 -11.19 19.86 4.26
C ALA A 214 -12.47 19.25 3.68
N GLY A 215 -12.59 19.24 2.35
CA GLY A 215 -13.71 18.70 1.59
C GLY A 215 -13.59 17.23 1.21
N ALA A 216 -12.58 16.49 1.71
CA ALA A 216 -12.47 15.05 1.47
C ALA A 216 -13.76 14.34 1.88
N ASP A 217 -14.22 13.43 1.04
CA ASP A 217 -15.44 12.66 1.30
C ASP A 217 -15.21 11.56 2.34
N ASP A 218 -16.28 10.86 2.72
CA ASP A 218 -16.18 9.82 3.75
C ASP A 218 -15.39 8.59 3.30
N ASP A 219 -15.36 8.31 2.00
CA ASP A 219 -14.66 7.16 1.44
C ASP A 219 -13.15 7.37 1.56
N ASP A 220 -12.67 8.53 1.13
CA ASP A 220 -11.29 8.98 1.28
C ASP A 220 -10.84 8.97 2.75
N ARG A 221 -11.71 9.45 3.66
CA ARG A 221 -11.45 9.47 5.10
C ARG A 221 -11.41 8.06 5.67
N LEU A 222 -12.31 7.17 5.27
CA LEU A 222 -12.32 5.79 5.73
C LEU A 222 -11.09 5.04 5.22
N ASP A 223 -10.68 5.26 3.98
CA ASP A 223 -9.46 4.67 3.42
C ASP A 223 -8.21 5.12 4.17
N PHE A 224 -8.10 6.40 4.53
CA PHE A 224 -7.00 6.88 5.39
C PHE A 224 -7.03 6.21 6.78
N LEU A 225 -8.19 6.20 7.45
CA LEU A 225 -8.35 5.58 8.76
C LEU A 225 -7.97 4.11 8.74
N THR A 226 -8.51 3.36 7.79
CA THR A 226 -8.28 1.92 7.70
C THR A 226 -6.87 1.57 7.22
N GLY A 227 -6.28 2.37 6.34
CA GLY A 227 -4.88 2.27 5.93
C GLY A 227 -3.93 2.44 7.11
N GLY A 228 -4.24 3.36 8.03
CA GLY A 228 -3.50 3.53 9.29
C GLY A 228 -3.71 2.40 10.29
N LEU A 229 -4.92 1.83 10.37
CA LEU A 229 -5.23 0.70 11.26
C LEU A 229 -4.63 -0.64 10.79
N TRP A 230 -4.43 -0.81 9.48
CA TRP A 230 -3.90 -2.05 8.90
C TRP A 230 -2.56 -2.49 9.51
N PRO A 231 -1.50 -1.65 9.56
CA PRO A 231 -0.24 -2.00 10.22
C PRO A 231 -0.40 -2.13 11.74
N CYS A 232 -1.36 -1.45 12.37
CA CYS A 232 -1.60 -1.58 13.80
C CYS A 232 -2.08 -2.98 14.20
N LEU A 233 -2.95 -3.58 13.38
CA LEU A 233 -3.40 -4.95 13.61
C LEU A 233 -2.34 -5.96 13.14
N ASN A 234 -1.72 -5.71 11.99
CA ASN A 234 -0.76 -6.61 11.33
C ASN A 234 -1.28 -8.07 11.33
N HIS A 235 -2.34 -8.31 10.57
CA HIS A 235 -3.03 -9.61 10.52
C HIS A 235 -2.18 -10.75 9.89
N TYR A 236 -0.96 -10.45 9.45
CA TYR A 236 0.01 -11.43 8.93
C TYR A 236 0.80 -12.15 10.03
N ASP A 237 0.71 -11.69 11.28
CA ASP A 237 1.42 -12.29 12.43
C ASP A 237 0.72 -13.55 12.96
N THR A 238 1.27 -14.15 14.02
CA THR A 238 0.69 -15.31 14.70
C THR A 238 -0.72 -15.01 15.22
N PRO A 239 -1.64 -16.01 15.26
CA PRO A 239 -3.00 -15.80 15.74
C PRO A 239 -3.11 -15.18 17.14
N ALA A 240 -2.19 -15.54 18.05
CA ALA A 240 -2.15 -14.96 19.39
C ALA A 240 -1.76 -13.47 19.39
N ALA A 241 -0.79 -13.08 18.56
CA ALA A 241 -0.39 -11.69 18.43
C ALA A 241 -1.50 -10.84 17.78
N VAL A 242 -2.16 -11.36 16.75
CA VAL A 242 -3.30 -10.69 16.10
C VAL A 242 -4.45 -10.50 17.10
N ALA A 243 -4.83 -11.55 17.84
CA ALA A 243 -5.87 -11.46 18.86
C ALA A 243 -5.53 -10.45 19.97
N ALA A 244 -4.28 -10.43 20.43
CA ALA A 244 -3.83 -9.48 21.44
C ALA A 244 -3.89 -8.02 20.96
N ARG A 245 -3.47 -7.75 19.71
CA ARG A 245 -3.53 -6.41 19.11
C ARG A 245 -4.97 -5.98 18.86
N LEU A 246 -5.82 -6.86 18.36
CA LEU A 246 -7.24 -6.58 18.15
C LEU A 246 -7.94 -6.24 19.47
N ALA A 247 -7.66 -6.98 20.54
CA ALA A 247 -8.21 -6.73 21.87
C ALA A 247 -7.68 -5.44 22.53
N ALA A 248 -6.49 -4.97 22.13
CA ALA A 248 -5.91 -3.71 22.62
C ALA A 248 -6.48 -2.47 21.91
N LEU A 249 -7.11 -2.62 20.75
CA LEU A 249 -7.74 -1.51 20.03
C LEU A 249 -9.07 -1.12 20.71
N PRO A 250 -9.43 0.19 20.78
CA PRO A 250 -10.77 0.59 21.16
C PRO A 250 -11.81 -0.04 20.23
N ALA A 251 -12.96 -0.44 20.78
CA ALA A 251 -13.95 -1.26 20.08
C ALA A 251 -14.36 -0.75 18.68
N PRO A 252 -14.57 0.56 18.43
CA PRO A 252 -14.87 1.05 17.08
C PRO A 252 -13.75 0.74 16.07
N HIS A 253 -12.49 0.98 16.45
CA HIS A 253 -11.33 0.70 15.60
C HIS A 253 -11.18 -0.79 15.31
N ALA A 254 -11.29 -1.63 16.35
CA ALA A 254 -11.19 -3.10 16.23
C ALA A 254 -12.24 -3.66 15.24
N ARG A 255 -13.49 -3.20 15.34
CA ARG A 255 -14.57 -3.63 14.44
C ARG A 255 -14.32 -3.18 13.01
N ILE A 256 -13.96 -1.91 12.81
CA ILE A 256 -13.68 -1.34 11.48
C ILE A 256 -12.54 -2.12 10.81
N ILE A 257 -11.41 -2.32 11.49
CA ILE A 257 -10.26 -2.98 10.83
C ILE A 257 -10.51 -4.46 10.55
N ALA A 258 -11.24 -5.17 11.42
CA ALA A 258 -11.61 -6.55 11.17
C ALA A 258 -12.49 -6.68 9.91
N VAL A 259 -13.51 -5.83 9.78
CA VAL A 259 -14.42 -5.81 8.63
C VAL A 259 -13.68 -5.35 7.37
N ARG A 260 -12.83 -4.33 7.45
CA ARG A 260 -12.06 -3.84 6.29
C ARG A 260 -11.16 -4.92 5.69
N ILE A 261 -10.44 -5.66 6.52
CA ILE A 261 -9.55 -6.73 6.02
C ILE A 261 -10.36 -7.83 5.33
N PHE A 262 -11.51 -8.21 5.90
CA PHE A 262 -12.41 -9.16 5.27
C PHE A 262 -12.95 -8.65 3.93
N GLU A 263 -13.45 -7.41 3.90
CA GLU A 263 -13.96 -6.77 2.70
C GLU A 263 -12.90 -6.65 1.61
N ALA A 264 -11.68 -6.23 1.94
CA ALA A 264 -10.58 -6.09 0.98
C ALA A 264 -10.22 -7.43 0.30
N GLU A 265 -10.24 -8.52 1.05
CA GLU A 265 -9.98 -9.86 0.51
C GLU A 265 -11.16 -10.38 -0.30
N MET A 266 -12.38 -10.10 0.16
CA MET A 266 -13.61 -10.45 -0.55
C MET A 266 -13.68 -9.75 -1.91
N LEU A 267 -13.42 -8.45 -1.97
CA LEU A 267 -13.42 -7.68 -3.21
C LEU A 267 -12.28 -8.06 -4.16
N ASN A 268 -11.16 -8.59 -3.62
CA ASN A 268 -10.01 -9.00 -4.42
C ASN A 268 -10.15 -10.42 -4.98
N GLY A 269 -10.73 -11.36 -4.22
CA GLY A 269 -10.75 -12.77 -4.61
C GLY A 269 -11.86 -13.60 -3.99
N SER A 270 -12.99 -12.98 -3.61
CA SER A 270 -14.17 -13.59 -2.99
C SER A 270 -14.01 -13.96 -1.51
N VAL A 271 -15.11 -14.36 -0.87
CA VAL A 271 -15.09 -14.90 0.50
C VAL A 271 -14.15 -16.11 0.61
N HIS A 272 -13.94 -16.88 -0.46
CA HIS A 272 -12.96 -17.97 -0.47
C HIS A 272 -11.55 -17.45 -0.12
N GLN A 273 -11.11 -16.39 -0.77
CA GLN A 273 -9.81 -15.80 -0.53
C GLN A 273 -9.70 -15.24 0.90
N ALA A 274 -10.75 -14.61 1.42
CA ALA A 274 -10.78 -14.11 2.79
C ALA A 274 -10.55 -15.21 3.86
N PHE A 275 -10.97 -16.45 3.60
CA PHE A 275 -10.70 -17.58 4.50
C PHE A 275 -9.34 -18.25 4.22
N PHE A 276 -8.90 -18.28 2.96
CA PHE A 276 -7.64 -18.89 2.54
C PHE A 276 -6.41 -18.08 2.97
N ASN A 277 -6.50 -16.75 2.93
CA ASN A 277 -5.40 -15.86 3.28
C ASN A 277 -5.24 -15.71 4.80
N SER A 278 -4.21 -14.94 5.18
CA SER A 278 -3.93 -14.59 6.58
C SER A 278 -5.13 -13.96 7.27
N SER A 279 -5.94 -13.20 6.54
CA SER A 279 -7.19 -12.57 6.98
C SER A 279 -8.18 -13.53 7.64
N GLY A 280 -8.20 -14.80 7.25
CA GLY A 280 -9.09 -15.81 7.85
C GLY A 280 -8.91 -15.98 9.37
N VAL A 281 -7.78 -15.55 9.94
CA VAL A 281 -7.55 -15.51 11.40
C VAL A 281 -8.62 -14.70 12.14
N LEU A 282 -9.22 -13.72 11.45
CA LEU A 282 -10.22 -12.78 11.96
C LEU A 282 -11.67 -13.26 11.76
N ALA A 283 -11.92 -14.39 11.08
CA ALA A 283 -13.29 -14.76 10.70
C ALA A 283 -14.30 -14.73 11.87
N PRO A 284 -14.00 -15.27 13.08
CA PRO A 284 -14.90 -15.13 14.22
C PRO A 284 -15.07 -13.68 14.69
N ASP A 285 -14.03 -12.85 14.58
CA ASP A 285 -14.06 -11.45 15.00
C ASP A 285 -14.87 -10.59 14.02
N VAL A 286 -14.84 -10.93 12.73
CA VAL A 286 -15.68 -10.33 11.67
C VAL A 286 -17.16 -10.56 11.96
N VAL A 287 -17.55 -11.78 12.37
CA VAL A 287 -18.94 -12.08 12.75
C VAL A 287 -19.42 -11.14 13.85
N GLU A 288 -18.64 -11.00 14.92
CA GLU A 288 -18.99 -10.16 16.06
C GLU A 288 -19.00 -8.67 15.69
N ALA A 289 -18.07 -8.23 14.84
CA ALA A 289 -18.04 -6.87 14.32
C ALA A 289 -19.28 -6.56 13.46
N LEU A 290 -19.64 -7.43 12.51
CA LEU A 290 -20.81 -7.27 11.64
C LEU A 290 -22.12 -7.23 12.45
N LYS A 291 -22.27 -8.09 13.47
CA LYS A 291 -23.41 -8.01 14.39
C LYS A 291 -23.47 -6.66 15.11
N ALA A 292 -22.35 -6.19 15.65
CA ALA A 292 -22.27 -4.92 16.36
C ALA A 292 -22.51 -3.71 15.44
N MET A 293 -22.23 -3.85 14.15
CA MET A 293 -22.49 -2.86 13.09
C MET A 293 -23.92 -2.93 12.53
N GLY A 294 -24.78 -3.82 13.02
CA GLY A 294 -26.16 -3.95 12.55
C GLY A 294 -26.30 -4.71 11.23
N LEU A 295 -25.35 -5.57 10.89
CA LEU A 295 -25.34 -6.41 9.68
C LEU A 295 -25.48 -7.91 10.01
N PRO A 296 -26.58 -8.36 10.62
CA PRO A 296 -26.75 -9.76 11.02
C PRO A 296 -26.82 -10.73 9.82
N GLY A 297 -27.28 -10.27 8.64
CA GLY A 297 -27.28 -11.07 7.41
C GLY A 297 -25.87 -11.42 6.95
N HIS A 298 -25.00 -10.41 6.86
CA HIS A 298 -23.57 -10.56 6.56
C HIS A 298 -22.87 -11.41 7.62
N ALA A 299 -23.16 -11.19 8.90
CA ALA A 299 -22.61 -12.01 9.98
C ALA A 299 -22.98 -13.49 9.81
N ALA A 300 -24.24 -13.79 9.46
CA ALA A 300 -24.71 -15.15 9.21
C ALA A 300 -24.03 -15.79 7.99
N ALA A 301 -23.67 -15.01 6.96
CA ALA A 301 -22.90 -15.51 5.83
C ALA A 301 -21.49 -15.93 6.25
N VAL A 302 -20.79 -15.11 7.05
CA VAL A 302 -19.46 -15.45 7.57
C VAL A 302 -19.54 -16.65 8.53
N GLU A 303 -20.58 -16.75 9.36
CA GLU A 303 -20.83 -17.94 10.20
C GLU A 303 -21.01 -19.23 9.38
N ARG A 304 -21.72 -19.16 8.23
CA ARG A 304 -21.83 -20.30 7.31
C ARG A 304 -20.46 -20.69 6.76
N GLY A 305 -19.62 -19.72 6.40
CA GLY A 305 -18.23 -19.96 5.99
C GLY A 305 -17.41 -20.65 7.08
N ILE A 306 -17.48 -20.15 8.33
CA ILE A 306 -16.81 -20.77 9.50
C ILE A 306 -17.28 -22.21 9.72
N ALA A 307 -18.57 -22.49 9.53
CA ALA A 307 -19.16 -23.81 9.75
C ALA A 307 -18.64 -24.89 8.77
N LEU A 308 -18.03 -24.49 7.65
CA LEU A 308 -17.39 -25.43 6.72
C LEU A 308 -16.03 -25.95 7.22
N PHE A 309 -15.46 -25.33 8.26
CA PHE A 309 -14.17 -25.72 8.84
C PHE A 309 -14.34 -26.59 10.12
N PRO A 310 -13.29 -27.32 10.54
CA PRO A 310 -13.32 -28.09 11.78
C PRO A 310 -13.59 -27.23 13.01
N LYS A 311 -14.10 -27.85 14.08
CA LYS A 311 -14.31 -27.21 15.39
C LYS A 311 -13.19 -27.60 16.37
N PRO A 312 -12.60 -26.64 17.11
CA PRO A 312 -12.80 -25.19 16.99
C PRO A 312 -12.24 -24.65 15.65
N TYR A 313 -12.78 -23.52 15.19
CA TYR A 313 -12.34 -22.90 13.93
C TYR A 313 -10.83 -22.67 13.94
N PRO A 314 -10.08 -23.18 12.95
CA PRO A 314 -8.63 -23.02 12.89
C PRO A 314 -8.25 -21.56 12.56
N ARG A 315 -7.78 -20.81 13.55
CA ARG A 315 -7.26 -19.45 13.36
C ARG A 315 -5.85 -19.42 12.73
N ASP A 316 -5.12 -20.53 12.72
CA ASP A 316 -3.84 -20.63 12.03
C ASP A 316 -4.01 -20.74 10.50
N THR A 317 -3.26 -19.91 9.77
CA THR A 317 -3.36 -19.79 8.30
C THR A 317 -2.95 -21.07 7.59
N GLU A 318 -1.85 -21.70 8.01
CA GLU A 318 -1.35 -22.91 7.34
C GLU A 318 -2.22 -24.11 7.65
N VAL A 319 -2.79 -24.19 8.86
CA VAL A 319 -3.81 -25.19 9.21
C VAL A 319 -5.06 -25.03 8.32
N ARG A 320 -5.55 -23.79 8.11
CA ARG A 320 -6.68 -23.55 7.19
C ARG A 320 -6.35 -23.93 5.76
N ARG A 321 -5.23 -23.48 5.22
CA ARG A 321 -4.81 -23.77 3.84
C ARG A 321 -4.65 -25.27 3.61
N ALA A 322 -4.02 -25.98 4.55
CA ALA A 322 -3.89 -27.43 4.49
C ALA A 322 -5.26 -28.13 4.55
N PHE A 323 -6.21 -27.63 5.34
CA PHE A 323 -7.57 -28.16 5.37
C PHE A 323 -8.30 -27.92 4.03
N MET A 324 -8.27 -26.69 3.51
CA MET A 324 -8.89 -26.31 2.25
C MET A 324 -8.30 -27.09 1.06
N GLY A 325 -6.97 -27.27 1.02
CA GLY A 325 -6.30 -28.04 -0.04
C GLY A 325 -6.61 -29.54 -0.06
N ARG A 326 -7.34 -30.07 0.94
CA ARG A 326 -7.88 -31.44 0.94
C ARG A 326 -9.37 -31.50 0.57
N GLN A 327 -10.02 -30.36 0.37
CA GLN A 327 -11.43 -30.30 -0.01
C GLN A 327 -11.59 -30.44 -1.52
N ASN A 328 -12.84 -30.50 -1.98
CA ASN A 328 -13.21 -30.60 -3.38
C ASN A 328 -13.85 -29.30 -3.88
N GLU A 329 -14.13 -29.24 -5.19
CA GLU A 329 -14.78 -28.09 -5.84
C GLU A 329 -16.11 -27.67 -5.19
N ALA A 330 -16.86 -28.62 -4.61
CA ALA A 330 -18.11 -28.30 -3.93
C ALA A 330 -17.88 -27.45 -2.66
N PHE A 331 -16.80 -27.70 -1.93
CA PHE A 331 -16.40 -26.84 -0.81
C PHE A 331 -15.99 -25.45 -1.29
N ASP A 332 -15.15 -25.38 -2.32
CA ASP A 332 -14.67 -24.10 -2.85
C ASP A 332 -15.83 -23.25 -3.38
N THR A 333 -16.77 -23.89 -4.08
CA THR A 333 -18.01 -23.28 -4.56
C THR A 333 -18.89 -22.81 -3.40
N ALA A 334 -19.07 -23.62 -2.37
CA ALA A 334 -19.89 -23.26 -1.22
C ALA A 334 -19.33 -22.02 -0.50
N LEU A 335 -18.01 -21.93 -0.35
CA LEU A 335 -17.34 -20.80 0.28
C LEU A 335 -17.36 -19.55 -0.64
N GLY A 336 -17.11 -19.73 -1.94
CA GLY A 336 -17.15 -18.65 -2.93
C GLY A 336 -18.55 -18.03 -3.10
N ASN A 337 -19.61 -18.84 -3.07
CA ASN A 337 -20.99 -18.40 -3.21
C ASN A 337 -21.46 -17.44 -2.10
N LEU A 338 -20.81 -17.47 -0.93
CA LEU A 338 -21.09 -16.53 0.17
C LEU A 338 -20.75 -15.08 -0.19
N THR A 339 -19.97 -14.86 -1.25
CA THR A 339 -19.61 -13.51 -1.73
C THR A 339 -20.85 -12.71 -2.10
N GLY A 340 -21.82 -13.33 -2.78
CA GLY A 340 -23.07 -12.65 -3.14
C GLY A 340 -23.91 -12.22 -1.93
N ASP A 341 -23.69 -12.83 -0.75
CA ASP A 341 -24.40 -12.46 0.48
C ASP A 341 -23.82 -11.21 1.17
N VAL A 342 -22.61 -10.79 0.78
CA VAL A 342 -21.85 -9.72 1.45
C VAL A 342 -21.32 -8.63 0.53
N ASP A 343 -21.31 -8.86 -0.78
CA ASP A 343 -20.86 -7.91 -1.81
C ASP A 343 -21.99 -6.98 -2.26
N ASP A 344 -22.48 -6.17 -1.32
CA ASP A 344 -23.57 -5.19 -1.53
C ASP A 344 -23.22 -3.76 -1.09
N GLY A 345 -21.97 -3.54 -0.65
CA GLY A 345 -21.49 -2.26 -0.13
C GLY A 345 -21.97 -1.89 1.28
N ALA A 346 -22.77 -2.75 1.94
CA ALA A 346 -23.30 -2.45 3.27
C ALA A 346 -22.20 -2.46 4.35
N MET A 347 -21.17 -3.31 4.19
CA MET A 347 -20.00 -3.34 5.10
C MET A 347 -19.26 -2.00 5.09
N HIS A 348 -18.89 -1.50 3.90
CA HIS A 348 -18.27 -0.18 3.72
C HIS A 348 -19.09 0.95 4.36
N THR A 349 -20.39 0.98 4.06
CA THR A 349 -21.32 1.97 4.63
C THR A 349 -21.37 1.90 6.16
N ALA A 350 -21.38 0.69 6.73
CA ALA A 350 -21.42 0.49 8.17
C ALA A 350 -20.10 0.88 8.87
N MET A 351 -18.96 0.72 8.20
CA MET A 351 -17.67 1.21 8.71
C MET A 351 -17.66 2.75 8.80
N ILE A 352 -18.15 3.45 7.77
CA ILE A 352 -18.31 4.92 7.80
C ILE A 352 -19.24 5.34 8.96
N ALA A 353 -20.41 4.69 9.08
CA ALA A 353 -21.36 4.99 10.15
C ALA A 353 -20.76 4.76 11.55
N THR A 354 -20.01 3.67 11.72
CA THR A 354 -19.31 3.35 12.96
C THR A 354 -18.24 4.40 13.29
N ALA A 355 -17.45 4.82 12.30
CA ALA A 355 -16.41 5.84 12.47
C ALA A 355 -17.00 7.20 12.86
N ARG A 356 -18.12 7.60 12.23
CA ARG A 356 -18.85 8.84 12.55
C ARG A 356 -19.44 8.80 13.97
N ALA A 357 -20.11 7.71 14.32
CA ALA A 357 -20.74 7.57 15.64
C ALA A 357 -19.71 7.60 16.78
N ALA A 358 -18.48 7.16 16.51
CA ALA A 358 -17.38 7.18 17.48
C ALA A 358 -16.52 8.45 17.42
N ASP A 359 -16.82 9.41 16.53
CA ASP A 359 -16.01 10.62 16.28
C ASP A 359 -14.53 10.33 15.95
N ILE A 360 -14.31 9.26 15.18
CA ILE A 360 -12.98 8.81 14.71
C ILE A 360 -12.83 8.86 13.19
N LEU A 361 -13.88 9.24 12.44
CA LEU A 361 -13.72 9.52 11.02
C LEU A 361 -12.82 10.76 10.86
N PRO A 362 -11.70 10.66 10.11
CA PRO A 362 -10.72 11.74 10.02
C PRO A 362 -11.31 13.08 9.55
N LYS A 363 -10.75 14.19 10.02
CA LYS A 363 -11.21 15.57 9.71
C LYS A 363 -10.15 16.45 9.07
#